data_AF-A0A920TLF1-F1
#
_entry.id   AF-A0A920TLF1-F1
#
_cell.length_a   1.000
_cell.length_b   1.000
_cell.length_c   1.000
_cell.angle_alpha   90.00
_cell.angle_beta   90.00
_cell.angle_gamma   90.00
#
_symmetry.space_group_name_H-M   'P 1'
#
loop_
_entity.id
_entity.type
_entity.pdbx_description
1 polymer ?
#
loop_
_entity_poly.entity_id
_entity_poly.type
_entity_poly.pdbx_seq_one_letter_code
_entity_poly.pdbx_strand_id
1 'polypeptide(L)'
;MAKKYSKAKLKQFRASIEKRMEGVAEDMDDIHDGILDNGNDSEGSSQESVFSVHMADAGTDSFEQEKNYILMGRESDYYKNLEVALDRVDDGIFGYVRFVKN
;
A
#
# COMPACT_ATOMS: atom_id res chain seq x y z
N MET A 1 -29.70 -14.23 -15.08
CA MET A 1 -29.02 -14.58 -13.81
C MET A 1 -27.53 -14.40 -14.02
N ALA A 2 -26.87 -13.53 -13.25
CA ALA A 2 -25.42 -13.39 -13.34
C ALA A 2 -24.76 -14.71 -12.90
N LYS A 3 -23.80 -15.18 -13.67
CA LYS A 3 -23.22 -16.52 -13.52
C LYS A 3 -22.22 -16.52 -12.37
N LYS A 4 -22.54 -17.20 -11.26
CA LYS A 4 -21.59 -17.44 -10.16
C LYS A 4 -20.39 -18.24 -10.68
N TYR A 5 -19.19 -17.94 -10.18
CA TYR A 5 -18.00 -18.73 -10.52
C TYR A 5 -18.09 -20.14 -9.92
N SER A 6 -17.42 -21.10 -10.58
CA SER A 6 -17.29 -22.45 -10.04
C SER A 6 -16.37 -22.45 -8.82
N LYS A 7 -16.51 -23.45 -7.93
CA LYS A 7 -15.63 -23.62 -6.76
C LYS A 7 -14.15 -23.69 -7.14
N ALA A 8 -13.83 -24.37 -8.25
CA ALA A 8 -12.46 -24.45 -8.76
C ALA A 8 -11.91 -23.07 -9.15
N LYS A 9 -12.74 -22.23 -9.78
CA LYS A 9 -12.34 -20.88 -10.17
C LYS A 9 -12.24 -19.93 -8.97
N LEU A 10 -13.12 -20.05 -7.99
CA LEU A 10 -13.02 -19.33 -6.72
C LEU A 10 -11.72 -19.68 -5.96
N LYS A 11 -11.32 -20.96 -5.95
CA LYS A 11 -10.04 -21.39 -5.36
C LYS A 11 -8.83 -20.75 -6.06
N GLN A 12 -8.87 -20.64 -7.38
CA GLN A 12 -7.81 -19.95 -8.15
C GLN A 12 -7.75 -18.45 -7.80
N PHE A 13 -8.91 -17.80 -7.66
CA PHE A 13 -8.95 -16.39 -7.26
C PHE A 13 -8.44 -16.16 -5.85
N ARG A 14 -8.84 -17.00 -4.88
CA ARG A 14 -8.31 -16.95 -3.51
C ARG A 14 -6.78 -16.99 -3.51
N ALA A 15 -6.18 -17.98 -4.18
CA ALA A 15 -4.73 -18.11 -4.25
C ALA A 15 -4.05 -16.88 -4.90
N SER A 16 -4.67 -16.29 -5.92
CA SER A 16 -4.17 -15.08 -6.55
C SER A 16 -4.30 -13.84 -5.67
N ILE A 17 -5.33 -13.75 -4.84
CA ILE A 17 -5.55 -12.64 -3.90
C ILE A 17 -4.57 -12.76 -2.74
N GLU A 18 -4.44 -13.94 -2.13
CA GLU A 18 -3.47 -14.22 -1.05
C GLU A 18 -2.04 -13.88 -1.48
N LYS A 19 -1.62 -14.34 -2.67
CA LYS A 19 -0.31 -13.99 -3.24
C LYS A 19 -0.14 -12.48 -3.43
N ARG A 20 -1.22 -11.76 -3.77
CA ARG A 20 -1.15 -10.30 -3.95
C ARG A 20 -1.07 -9.58 -2.61
N MET A 21 -1.74 -10.09 -1.57
CA MET A 21 -1.64 -9.57 -0.21
C MET A 21 -0.24 -9.73 0.37
N GLU A 22 0.42 -10.87 0.10
CA GLU A 22 1.84 -11.07 0.46
C GLU A 22 2.72 -9.99 -0.16
N GLY A 23 2.60 -9.76 -1.48
CA GLY A 23 3.39 -8.72 -2.15
C GLY A 23 3.10 -7.31 -1.66
N VAL A 24 1.84 -6.97 -1.38
CA VAL A 24 1.48 -5.65 -0.83
C VAL A 24 2.04 -5.47 0.58
N ALA A 25 2.07 -6.52 1.40
CA ALA A 25 2.67 -6.45 2.72
C ALA A 25 4.19 -6.21 2.65
N GLU A 26 4.89 -6.90 1.73
CA GLU A 26 6.31 -6.64 1.44
C GLU A 26 6.54 -5.19 0.97
N ASP A 27 5.72 -4.70 0.02
CA ASP A 27 5.80 -3.31 -0.46
C ASP A 27 5.59 -2.31 0.69
N MET A 28 4.68 -2.59 1.63
CA MET A 28 4.44 -1.75 2.80
C MET A 28 5.62 -1.74 3.78
N ASP A 29 6.29 -2.89 3.98
CA ASP A 29 7.50 -2.96 4.82
C ASP A 29 8.64 -2.11 4.20
N ASP A 30 8.83 -2.19 2.88
CA ASP A 30 9.83 -1.37 2.17
C ASP A 30 9.54 0.14 2.29
N ILE A 31 8.27 0.54 2.17
CA ILE A 31 7.86 1.95 2.33
C ILE A 31 8.09 2.41 3.78
N HIS A 32 7.79 1.55 4.75
CA HIS A 32 7.99 1.84 6.17
C HIS A 32 9.46 2.08 6.47
N ASP A 33 10.36 1.23 5.95
CA ASP A 33 11.80 1.40 6.13
C ASP A 33 12.29 2.71 5.49
N GLY A 34 11.78 3.08 4.32
CA GLY A 34 12.07 4.38 3.69
C GLY A 34 11.56 5.60 4.48
N ILE A 35 10.52 5.45 5.31
CA ILE A 35 10.07 6.52 6.23
C ILE A 35 11.03 6.65 7.43
N LEU A 36 11.59 5.53 7.91
CA LEU A 36 12.50 5.51 9.05
C LEU A 36 13.91 6.02 8.70
N ASP A 37 14.40 5.72 7.49
CA ASP A 37 15.74 6.11 7.03
C ASP A 37 15.87 7.64 6.91
N ASN A 38 14.91 8.28 6.23
CA ASN A 38 14.85 9.75 6.05
C ASN A 38 14.63 10.55 7.36
N GLY A 39 14.48 9.88 8.52
CA GLY A 39 14.32 10.52 9.82
C GLY A 39 15.61 10.67 10.65
N ASN A 40 16.72 10.05 10.25
CA ASN A 40 17.91 9.88 11.10
C ASN A 40 19.20 10.61 10.65
N ASP A 41 19.19 11.36 9.55
CA ASP A 41 20.40 11.98 9.03
C ASP A 41 20.75 13.31 9.73
N SER A 42 21.64 13.22 10.73
CA SER A 42 22.34 14.35 11.33
C SER A 42 23.83 14.01 11.40
N GLU A 43 24.67 14.76 10.66
CA GLU A 43 25.84 15.49 11.18
C GLU A 43 26.92 15.78 10.11
N GLY A 44 27.14 17.08 9.87
CA GLY A 44 28.48 17.63 9.64
C GLY A 44 28.80 18.21 8.25
N SER A 45 28.90 19.55 8.13
CA SER A 45 30.04 20.28 7.50
C SER A 45 29.80 21.76 7.17
N SER A 46 30.38 22.69 7.96
CA SER A 46 30.60 24.15 7.73
C SER A 46 29.39 25.11 7.65
N GLN A 47 29.29 26.03 8.63
CA GLN A 47 28.11 26.83 9.02
C GLN A 47 27.39 27.66 7.93
N GLU A 48 28.07 28.11 6.86
CA GLU A 48 27.47 28.94 5.81
C GLU A 48 26.88 28.09 4.65
N SER A 49 27.57 27.01 4.25
CA SER A 49 27.06 26.03 3.27
C SER A 49 26.05 25.09 3.90
N VAL A 50 26.23 24.74 5.17
CA VAL A 50 25.28 24.01 6.05
C VAL A 50 23.89 24.59 5.96
N PHE A 51 23.74 25.91 6.07
CA PHE A 51 22.42 26.50 6.14
C PHE A 51 21.63 26.36 4.84
N SER A 52 22.25 26.63 3.69
CA SER A 52 21.56 26.50 2.39
C SER A 52 21.38 25.03 1.96
N VAL A 53 22.31 24.15 2.33
CA VAL A 53 22.24 22.71 2.04
C VAL A 53 21.13 22.09 2.88
N HIS A 54 21.11 22.31 4.20
CA HIS A 54 20.07 21.76 5.06
C HIS A 54 18.66 22.28 4.76
N MET A 55 18.49 23.51 4.24
CA MET A 55 17.17 23.98 3.82
C MET A 55 16.68 23.28 2.53
N ALA A 56 17.60 22.94 1.62
CA ALA A 56 17.27 22.18 0.41
C ALA A 56 17.02 20.70 0.74
N ASP A 57 17.84 20.13 1.64
CA ASP A 57 17.73 18.75 2.11
C ASP A 57 16.45 18.57 2.91
N ALA A 58 16.18 19.41 3.93
CA ALA A 58 14.95 19.31 4.73
C ALA A 58 13.67 19.46 3.90
N GLY A 59 13.70 20.27 2.83
CA GLY A 59 12.59 20.36 1.89
C GLY A 59 12.41 19.07 1.06
N THR A 60 13.51 18.46 0.64
CA THR A 60 13.54 17.20 -0.11
C THR A 60 13.10 16.03 0.80
N ASP A 61 13.66 15.92 1.99
CA ASP A 61 13.34 14.90 2.99
C ASP A 61 11.86 14.95 3.37
N SER A 62 11.33 16.15 3.63
CA SER A 62 9.91 16.32 3.94
C SER A 62 9.01 15.91 2.76
N PHE A 63 9.42 16.20 1.53
CA PHE A 63 8.65 15.82 0.34
C PHE A 63 8.66 14.30 0.11
N GLU A 64 9.83 13.66 0.28
CA GLU A 64 9.96 12.21 0.16
C GLU A 64 9.20 11.48 1.26
N GLN A 65 9.25 12.00 2.49
CA GLN A 65 8.48 11.48 3.61
C GLN A 65 6.96 11.58 3.35
N GLU A 66 6.47 12.73 2.89
CA GLU A 66 5.06 12.91 2.52
C GLU A 66 4.63 11.93 1.41
N LYS A 67 5.47 11.78 0.38
CA LYS A 67 5.24 10.81 -0.70
C LYS A 67 5.11 9.39 -0.15
N ASN A 68 5.99 8.97 0.75
CA ASN A 68 5.95 7.63 1.35
C ASN A 68 4.68 7.42 2.18
N TYR A 69 4.25 8.42 2.96
CA TYR A 69 2.96 8.34 3.68
C TYR A 69 1.76 8.20 2.75
N ILE A 70 1.73 8.94 1.63
CA ILE A 70 0.66 8.81 0.63
C ILE A 70 0.65 7.41 0.02
N LEU A 71 1.82 6.85 -0.29
CA LEU A 71 1.94 5.51 -0.86
C LEU A 71 1.49 4.44 0.15
N MET A 72 1.92 4.55 1.42
CA MET A 72 1.48 3.69 2.52
C MET A 72 -0.04 3.68 2.67
N GLY A 73 -0.68 4.86 2.60
CA GLY A 73 -2.14 4.96 2.65
C GLY A 73 -2.83 4.21 1.51
N ARG A 74 -2.28 4.30 0.30
CA ARG A 74 -2.81 3.60 -0.89
C ARG A 74 -2.66 2.09 -0.77
N GLU A 75 -1.50 1.61 -0.33
CA GLU A 75 -1.28 0.17 -0.15
C GLU A 75 -2.17 -0.38 0.97
N SER A 76 -2.34 0.35 2.07
CA SER A 76 -3.28 -0.02 3.15
C SER A 76 -4.71 -0.16 2.64
N ASP A 77 -5.20 0.80 1.84
CA ASP A 77 -6.54 0.73 1.27
C ASP A 77 -6.66 -0.40 0.24
N TYR A 78 -5.62 -0.65 -0.54
CA TYR A 78 -5.60 -1.76 -1.48
C TYR A 78 -5.63 -3.11 -0.75
N TYR A 79 -4.86 -3.27 0.32
CA TYR A 79 -4.86 -4.46 1.18
C TYR A 79 -6.26 -4.74 1.75
N LYS A 80 -6.93 -3.73 2.31
CA LYS A 80 -8.33 -3.86 2.79
C LYS A 80 -9.29 -4.29 1.68
N ASN A 81 -9.11 -3.77 0.47
CA ASN A 81 -9.93 -4.20 -0.67
C ASN A 81 -9.68 -5.68 -1.05
N LEU A 82 -8.46 -6.19 -0.85
CA LEU A 82 -8.13 -7.61 -1.04
C LEU A 82 -8.76 -8.48 0.06
N GLU A 83 -8.81 -8.02 1.31
CA GLU A 83 -9.56 -8.70 2.39
C GLU A 83 -11.05 -8.81 2.05
N VAL A 84 -11.68 -7.70 1.64
CA VAL A 84 -13.08 -7.70 1.20
C VAL A 84 -13.29 -8.61 -0.02
N ALA A 85 -12.29 -8.72 -0.90
CA ALA A 85 -12.34 -9.64 -2.02
C ALA A 85 -12.31 -11.11 -1.56
N LEU A 86 -11.51 -11.46 -0.55
CA LEU A 86 -11.50 -12.80 0.05
C LEU A 86 -12.84 -13.15 0.70
N ASP A 87 -13.43 -12.25 1.47
CA ASP A 87 -14.76 -12.45 2.07
C ASP A 87 -15.80 -12.78 0.99
N ARG A 88 -15.75 -12.07 -0.13
CA ARG A 88 -16.64 -12.32 -1.27
C ARG A 88 -16.36 -13.63 -1.98
N VAL A 89 -15.12 -14.12 -1.96
CA VAL A 89 -14.77 -15.46 -2.47
C VAL A 89 -15.40 -16.52 -1.58
N ASP A 90 -15.35 -16.34 -0.26
CA ASP A 90 -15.91 -17.27 0.73
C ASP A 90 -17.44 -17.33 0.66
N ASP A 91 -18.08 -16.18 0.50
CA ASP A 91 -19.51 -16.05 0.26
C ASP A 91 -19.94 -16.58 -1.14
N GLY A 92 -18.98 -16.87 -2.02
CA GLY A 92 -19.22 -17.31 -3.39
C GLY A 92 -19.89 -16.24 -4.27
N ILE A 93 -19.74 -14.96 -3.91
CA ILE A 93 -20.29 -13.79 -4.62
C ILE A 93 -19.19 -12.92 -5.26
N PHE A 94 -17.95 -13.40 -5.28
CA PHE A 94 -16.84 -12.73 -5.94
C PHE A 94 -17.16 -12.45 -7.42
N GLY A 95 -16.90 -11.22 -7.87
CA GLY A 95 -17.23 -10.73 -9.22
C GLY A 95 -18.70 -10.41 -9.48
N TYR A 96 -19.60 -10.55 -8.50
CA TYR A 96 -21.00 -10.15 -8.65
C TYR A 96 -21.23 -8.69 -8.27
N VAL A 97 -21.78 -7.88 -9.18
CA VAL A 97 -22.21 -6.51 -8.86
C VAL A 97 -23.44 -6.58 -7.94
N ARG A 98 -23.29 -6.16 -6.68
CA ARG A 98 -24.43 -6.04 -5.76
C ARG A 98 -25.20 -4.76 -6.11
N PHE A 99 -26.33 -4.92 -6.80
CA PHE A 99 -27.28 -3.82 -6.95
C PHE A 99 -27.96 -3.59 -5.60
N VAL A 100 -27.61 -2.51 -4.91
CA VAL A 100 -28.37 -2.03 -3.75
C VAL A 100 -29.63 -1.38 -4.31
N LYS A 101 -30.80 -1.99 -4.05
CA LYS A 101 -32.09 -1.34 -4.35
C LYS A 101 -32.37 -0.32 -3.25
N ASN A 102 -32.43 0.95 -3.63
CA ASN A 102 -33.11 1.99 -2.85
C ASN A 102 -34.63 1.79 -2.96
#